data_AF-A0A8J4WGV1-F1
#
_entry.id   AF-A0A8J4WGV1-F1
#
_cell.length_a   1.000
_cell.length_b   1.000
_cell.length_c   1.000
_cell.angle_alpha   90.00
_cell.angle_beta   90.00
_cell.angle_gamma   90.00
#
_symmetry.space_group_name_H-M   'P 1'
#
loop_
_entity.id
_entity.type
_entity.pdbx_description
1 polymer ?
#
loop_
_entity_poly.entity_id
_entity_poly.type
_entity_poly.pdbx_seq_one_letter_code
_entity_poly.pdbx_strand_id
1 'polypeptide(L)'
;MEKVRNYLAEQLKAKREDEDERISRTVAEREEAERLKEAEKAKAQAKQIAEIEAYRLETIQRHRQEQEAAKLAELEEVRARNEAERAVAEYEAACYANRFNKNKALSSEYMEQTRKRAEDEKAERAREILMVGSGNKLAMQEERIFQDYTRRVIDHCKANGRNVYPLEVAARPTALLGLGASLPGETSVLEVGNSEASKQQRNNHNSSGLGIESTTSEENHETKQRLGFVW
;
A
#
# COMPACT_ATOMS: atom_id res chain seq x y z
N MET A 1 -43.65 -58.05 118.97
CA MET A 1 -42.80 -58.36 117.79
C MET A 1 -43.18 -57.55 116.56
N GLU A 2 -44.46 -57.24 116.32
CA GLU A 2 -44.89 -56.49 115.12
C GLU A 2 -44.45 -55.01 115.10
N LYS A 3 -44.45 -54.30 116.24
CA LYS A 3 -43.99 -52.90 116.32
C LYS A 3 -42.52 -52.70 115.91
N VAL A 4 -41.65 -53.66 116.26
CA VAL A 4 -40.22 -53.64 115.91
C VAL A 4 -40.03 -53.91 114.42
N ARG A 5 -40.84 -54.81 113.85
CA ARG A 5 -40.81 -55.14 112.41
C ARG A 5 -41.30 -53.98 111.53
N ASN A 6 -42.32 -53.25 111.98
CA ASN A 6 -42.84 -52.07 111.29
C ASN A 6 -41.85 -50.89 111.33
N TYR A 7 -41.22 -50.64 112.48
CA TYR A 7 -40.18 -49.61 112.61
C TYR A 7 -38.96 -49.88 111.74
N LEU A 8 -38.52 -51.15 111.66
CA LEU A 8 -37.42 -51.55 110.78
C LEU A 8 -37.80 -51.39 109.29
N ALA A 9 -39.05 -51.69 108.92
CA ALA A 9 -39.55 -51.49 107.56
C ALA A 9 -39.65 -50.00 107.18
N GLU A 10 -40.06 -49.12 108.11
CA GLU A 10 -40.05 -47.67 107.91
C GLU A 10 -38.63 -47.12 107.79
N GLN A 11 -37.68 -47.57 108.61
CA GLN A 11 -36.27 -47.18 108.46
C GLN A 11 -35.67 -47.64 107.12
N LEU A 12 -36.02 -48.84 106.65
CA LEU A 12 -35.57 -49.33 105.35
C LEU A 12 -36.20 -48.54 104.19
N LYS A 13 -37.47 -48.16 104.29
CA LYS A 13 -38.13 -47.28 103.30
C LYS A 13 -37.53 -45.89 103.27
N ALA A 14 -37.35 -45.25 104.44
CA ALA A 14 -36.74 -43.92 104.53
C ALA A 14 -35.30 -43.90 103.97
N LYS A 15 -34.50 -44.94 104.23
CA LYS A 15 -33.17 -45.08 103.62
C LYS A 15 -33.23 -45.22 102.10
N ARG A 16 -34.22 -45.96 101.60
CA ARG A 16 -34.41 -46.17 100.16
C ARG A 16 -34.88 -44.91 99.46
N GLU A 17 -35.78 -44.16 100.08
CA GLU A 17 -36.27 -42.87 99.60
C GLU A 17 -35.13 -41.81 99.59
N ASP A 18 -34.29 -41.77 100.64
CA ASP A 18 -33.11 -40.89 100.71
C ASP A 18 -32.03 -41.25 99.67
N GLU A 19 -31.84 -42.55 99.41
CA GLU A 19 -30.97 -43.04 98.32
C GLU A 19 -31.53 -42.70 96.94
N ASP A 20 -32.83 -42.88 96.70
CA ASP A 20 -33.49 -42.55 95.44
C ASP A 20 -33.49 -41.03 95.16
N GLU A 21 -33.68 -40.20 96.19
CA GLU A 21 -33.54 -38.75 96.09
C GLU A 21 -32.12 -38.31 95.76
N ARG A 22 -31.11 -38.97 96.34
CA ARG A 22 -29.70 -38.70 96.04
C ARG A 22 -29.37 -39.09 94.60
N ILE A 23 -29.86 -40.25 94.14
CA ILE A 23 -29.69 -40.69 92.75
C ILE A 23 -30.37 -39.70 91.80
N SER A 24 -31.63 -39.32 92.06
CA SER A 24 -32.38 -38.32 91.28
C SER A 24 -31.62 -37.01 91.12
N ARG A 25 -31.08 -36.45 92.22
CA ARG A 25 -30.25 -35.23 92.18
C ARG A 25 -28.99 -35.41 91.33
N THR A 26 -28.25 -36.51 91.51
CA THR A 26 -27.04 -36.76 90.70
C THR A 26 -27.33 -36.98 89.22
N VAL A 27 -28.47 -37.57 88.87
CA VAL A 27 -28.92 -37.74 87.48
C VAL A 27 -29.31 -36.37 86.89
N ALA A 28 -30.07 -35.56 87.62
CA ALA A 28 -30.46 -34.22 87.17
C ALA A 28 -29.24 -33.29 86.97
N GLU A 29 -28.27 -33.30 87.88
CA GLU A 29 -27.02 -32.53 87.74
C GLU A 29 -26.20 -33.00 86.53
N ARG A 30 -26.14 -34.31 86.28
CA ARG A 30 -25.45 -34.88 85.11
C ARG A 30 -26.16 -34.50 83.80
N GLU A 31 -27.48 -34.60 83.75
CA GLU A 31 -28.28 -34.23 82.59
C GLU A 31 -28.18 -32.73 82.29
N GLU A 32 -28.19 -31.87 83.32
CA GLU A 32 -27.98 -30.44 83.13
C GLU A 32 -26.57 -30.12 82.61
N ALA A 33 -25.55 -30.80 83.12
CA ALA A 33 -24.17 -30.65 82.63
C ALA A 33 -24.00 -31.14 81.18
N GLU A 34 -24.62 -32.25 80.79
CA GLU A 34 -24.63 -32.73 79.39
C GLU A 34 -25.37 -31.74 78.48
N ARG A 35 -26.54 -31.24 78.90
CA ARG A 35 -27.31 -30.23 78.15
C ARG A 35 -26.52 -28.95 77.91
N LEU A 36 -25.78 -28.47 78.91
CA LEU A 36 -24.91 -27.28 78.77
C LEU A 36 -23.77 -27.54 77.79
N LYS A 37 -23.12 -28.71 77.85
CA LYS A 37 -22.06 -29.11 76.89
C LYS A 37 -22.60 -29.24 75.47
N GLU A 38 -23.77 -29.81 75.28
CA GLU A 38 -24.43 -29.91 73.97
C GLU A 38 -24.78 -28.53 73.42
N ALA A 39 -25.30 -27.63 74.27
CA ALA A 39 -25.59 -26.26 73.88
C ALA A 39 -24.32 -25.46 73.48
N GLU A 40 -23.20 -25.64 74.20
CA GLU A 40 -21.92 -25.03 73.81
C GLU A 40 -21.38 -25.60 72.50
N LYS A 41 -21.43 -26.93 72.31
CA LYS A 41 -21.03 -27.56 71.03
C LYS A 41 -21.88 -27.07 69.88
N ALA A 42 -23.20 -26.97 70.04
CA ALA A 42 -24.11 -26.47 69.03
C ALA A 42 -23.81 -25.00 68.68
N LYS A 43 -23.54 -24.15 69.68
CA LYS A 43 -23.12 -22.76 69.45
C LYS A 43 -21.77 -22.66 68.72
N ALA A 44 -20.80 -23.49 69.06
CA ALA A 44 -19.50 -23.53 68.39
C ALA A 44 -19.65 -23.97 66.92
N GLN A 45 -20.44 -25.01 66.66
CA GLN A 45 -20.75 -25.48 65.30
C GLN A 45 -21.49 -24.41 64.49
N ALA A 46 -22.48 -23.74 65.08
CA ALA A 46 -23.21 -22.67 64.40
C ALA A 46 -22.29 -21.51 64.00
N LYS A 47 -21.34 -21.12 64.88
CA LYS A 47 -20.34 -20.09 64.55
C LYS A 47 -19.43 -20.52 63.40
N GLN A 48 -18.92 -21.75 63.44
CA GLN A 48 -18.08 -22.29 62.37
C GLN A 48 -18.81 -22.33 61.02
N ILE A 49 -20.07 -22.75 61.01
CA ILE A 49 -20.89 -22.77 59.79
C ILE A 49 -21.08 -21.34 59.27
N ALA A 50 -21.42 -20.38 60.13
CA ALA A 50 -21.59 -18.99 59.73
C ALA A 50 -20.29 -18.36 59.17
N GLU A 51 -19.13 -18.67 59.77
CA GLU A 51 -17.83 -18.23 59.27
C GLU A 51 -17.51 -18.83 57.89
N ILE A 52 -17.80 -20.12 57.70
CA ILE A 52 -17.61 -20.80 56.40
C ILE A 52 -18.52 -20.18 55.34
N GLU A 53 -19.78 -19.91 55.66
CA GLU A 53 -20.74 -19.30 54.74
C GLU A 53 -20.33 -17.88 54.36
N ALA A 54 -19.91 -17.07 55.34
CA ALA A 54 -19.43 -15.71 55.09
C ALA A 54 -18.20 -15.71 54.17
N TYR A 55 -17.22 -16.59 54.43
CA TYR A 55 -16.04 -16.73 53.59
C TYR A 55 -16.38 -17.18 52.15
N ARG A 56 -17.32 -18.13 52.01
CA ARG A 56 -17.78 -18.58 50.68
C ARG A 56 -18.46 -17.47 49.90
N LEU A 57 -19.30 -16.67 50.56
CA LEU A 57 -19.97 -15.54 49.91
C LEU A 57 -18.97 -14.46 49.49
N GLU A 58 -18.01 -14.13 50.35
CA GLU A 58 -16.96 -13.16 50.04
C GLU A 58 -16.10 -13.62 48.86
N THR A 59 -15.67 -14.88 48.84
CA THR A 59 -14.87 -15.43 47.74
C THR A 59 -15.64 -15.44 46.42
N ILE A 60 -16.94 -15.79 46.42
CA ILE A 60 -17.79 -15.71 45.23
C ILE A 60 -17.90 -14.27 44.73
N GLN A 61 -18.14 -13.31 45.63
CA GLN A 61 -18.26 -11.90 45.27
C GLN A 61 -16.95 -11.35 44.70
N ARG A 62 -15.82 -11.66 45.34
CA ARG A 62 -14.50 -11.26 44.88
C ARG A 62 -14.20 -11.81 43.49
N HIS A 63 -14.43 -13.11 43.27
CA HIS A 63 -14.21 -13.72 41.96
C HIS A 63 -15.10 -13.10 40.88
N ARG A 64 -16.35 -12.76 41.23
CA ARG A 64 -17.24 -12.05 40.30
C ARG A 64 -16.71 -10.67 39.94
N GLN A 65 -16.24 -9.89 40.92
CA GLN A 65 -15.65 -8.57 40.67
C GLN A 65 -14.38 -8.67 39.83
N GLU A 66 -13.51 -9.65 40.11
CA GLU A 66 -12.30 -9.90 39.32
C GLU A 66 -12.64 -10.27 37.87
N GLN A 67 -13.66 -11.10 37.64
CA GLN A 67 -14.14 -11.42 36.29
C GLN A 67 -14.75 -10.21 35.56
N GLU A 68 -15.54 -9.39 36.25
CA GLU A 68 -16.13 -8.18 35.67
C GLU A 68 -15.02 -7.17 35.31
N ALA A 69 -14.02 -6.99 36.18
CA ALA A 69 -12.86 -6.15 35.92
C ALA A 69 -12.01 -6.67 34.75
N ALA A 70 -11.76 -7.98 34.68
CA ALA A 70 -11.01 -8.59 33.58
C ALA A 70 -11.72 -8.39 32.23
N LYS A 71 -13.05 -8.56 32.18
CA LYS A 71 -13.85 -8.30 30.97
C LYS A 71 -13.78 -6.85 30.53
N LEU A 72 -13.83 -5.91 31.48
CA LEU A 72 -13.70 -4.49 31.16
C LEU A 72 -12.32 -4.16 30.61
N ALA A 73 -11.25 -4.69 31.22
CA ALA A 73 -9.89 -4.51 30.74
C ALA A 73 -9.70 -5.09 29.33
N GLU A 74 -10.25 -6.28 29.04
CA GLU A 74 -10.21 -6.89 27.71
C GLU A 74 -10.93 -6.01 26.67
N LEU A 75 -12.10 -5.47 27.01
CA LEU A 75 -12.84 -4.57 26.13
C LEU A 75 -12.07 -3.27 25.85
N GLU A 76 -11.39 -2.73 26.85
CA GLU A 76 -10.54 -1.54 26.70
C GLU A 76 -9.33 -1.81 25.81
N GLU A 77 -8.67 -2.96 25.98
CA GLU A 77 -7.57 -3.38 25.11
C GLU A 77 -8.00 -3.53 23.66
N VAL A 78 -9.14 -4.17 23.41
CA VAL A 78 -9.71 -4.32 22.07
C VAL A 78 -10.06 -2.96 21.46
N ARG A 79 -10.58 -2.02 22.26
CA ARG A 79 -10.84 -0.65 21.77
C ARG A 79 -9.56 0.08 21.40
N ALA A 80 -8.56 0.05 22.27
CA ALA A 80 -7.26 0.67 22.01
C ALA A 80 -6.60 0.10 20.75
N ARG A 81 -6.66 -1.23 20.56
CA ARG A 81 -6.16 -1.87 19.35
C ARG A 81 -6.91 -1.43 18.09
N ASN A 82 -8.24 -1.41 18.15
CA ASN A 82 -9.06 -0.95 17.01
C ASN A 82 -8.78 0.52 16.66
N GLU A 83 -8.58 1.38 17.65
CA GLU A 83 -8.23 2.79 17.43
C GLU A 83 -6.85 2.93 16.78
N ALA A 84 -5.87 2.14 17.23
CA ALA A 84 -4.55 2.10 16.62
C ALA A 84 -4.60 1.59 15.16
N GLU A 85 -5.35 0.52 14.89
CA GLU A 85 -5.52 -0.02 13.53
C GLU A 85 -6.21 1.01 12.61
N ARG A 86 -7.21 1.74 13.10
CA ARG A 86 -7.85 2.84 12.34
C ARG A 86 -6.86 3.96 12.02
N ALA A 87 -6.08 4.40 13.01
CA ALA A 87 -5.10 5.47 12.80
C ALA A 87 -4.05 5.07 11.75
N VAL A 88 -3.60 3.82 11.75
CA VAL A 88 -2.68 3.29 10.73
C VAL A 88 -3.35 3.27 9.35
N ALA A 89 -4.58 2.76 9.25
CA ALA A 89 -5.30 2.71 7.98
C ALA A 89 -5.54 4.10 7.38
N GLU A 90 -5.90 5.09 8.21
CA GLU A 90 -6.07 6.48 7.79
C GLU A 90 -4.74 7.08 7.30
N TYR A 91 -3.64 6.81 8.00
CA TYR A 91 -2.31 7.27 7.60
C TYR A 91 -1.88 6.65 6.26
N GLU A 92 -2.06 5.34 6.09
CA GLU A 92 -1.74 4.65 4.83
C GLU A 92 -2.57 5.17 3.66
N ALA A 93 -3.88 5.39 3.88
CA ALA A 93 -4.76 5.97 2.88
C ALA A 93 -4.32 7.39 2.48
N ALA A 94 -3.94 8.23 3.46
CA ALA A 94 -3.41 9.56 3.20
C ALA A 94 -2.09 9.53 2.42
N CYS A 95 -1.18 8.62 2.77
CA CYS A 95 0.07 8.40 2.05
C CYS A 95 -0.17 7.96 0.60
N TYR A 96 -1.09 7.02 0.39
CA TYR A 96 -1.47 6.55 -0.94
C TYR A 96 -2.07 7.69 -1.78
N ALA A 97 -3.01 8.45 -1.23
CA ALA A 97 -3.65 9.57 -1.91
C ALA A 97 -2.61 10.64 -2.31
N ASN A 98 -1.67 10.96 -1.42
CA ASN A 98 -0.59 11.88 -1.71
C ASN A 98 0.30 11.38 -2.86
N ARG A 99 0.69 10.10 -2.84
CA ARG A 99 1.51 9.51 -3.92
C ARG A 99 0.75 9.53 -5.26
N PHE A 100 -0.53 9.16 -5.24
CA PHE A 100 -1.38 9.18 -6.42
C PHE A 100 -1.49 10.59 -7.01
N ASN A 101 -1.75 11.61 -6.18
CA ASN A 101 -1.86 12.99 -6.62
C ASN A 101 -0.55 13.54 -7.20
N LYS A 102 0.59 13.22 -6.56
CA LYS A 102 1.92 13.59 -7.09
C LYS A 102 2.17 12.97 -8.46
N ASN A 103 1.89 11.68 -8.61
CA ASN A 103 2.07 10.98 -9.89
C ASN A 103 1.13 11.53 -10.98
N LYS A 104 -0.10 11.86 -10.61
CA LYS A 104 -1.07 12.48 -11.52
C LYS A 104 -0.57 13.86 -11.99
N ALA A 105 -0.07 14.69 -11.07
CA ALA A 105 0.49 16.01 -11.40
C ALA A 105 1.70 15.89 -12.33
N LEU A 106 2.65 15.00 -12.01
CA LEU A 106 3.81 14.74 -12.87
C LEU A 106 3.41 14.25 -14.26
N SER A 107 2.42 13.37 -14.33
CA SER A 107 1.89 12.89 -15.62
C SER A 107 1.27 14.02 -16.44
N SER A 108 0.48 14.90 -15.83
CA SER A 108 -0.06 16.07 -16.54
C SER A 108 1.04 17.02 -17.01
N GLU A 109 2.04 17.30 -16.17
CA GLU A 109 3.17 18.16 -16.55
C GLU A 109 3.95 17.57 -17.74
N TYR A 110 4.19 16.26 -17.74
CA TYR A 110 4.87 15.60 -18.86
C TYR A 110 4.05 15.66 -20.15
N MET A 111 2.73 15.48 -20.07
CA MET A 111 1.83 15.63 -21.23
C MET A 111 1.82 17.07 -21.77
N GLU A 112 1.88 18.07 -20.90
CA GLU A 112 2.00 19.46 -21.31
C GLU A 112 3.35 19.77 -21.97
N GLN A 113 4.44 19.27 -21.40
CA GLN A 113 5.79 19.46 -21.96
C GLN A 113 5.93 18.79 -23.33
N THR A 114 5.43 17.56 -23.48
CA THR A 114 5.45 16.86 -24.78
C THR A 114 4.60 17.57 -25.82
N ARG A 115 3.43 18.10 -25.43
CA ARG A 115 2.61 18.93 -26.32
C ARG A 115 3.35 20.21 -26.75
N LYS A 116 3.95 20.94 -25.82
CA LYS A 116 4.73 22.16 -26.11
C LYS A 116 5.88 21.85 -27.07
N ARG A 117 6.66 20.80 -26.80
CA ARG A 117 7.75 20.37 -27.70
C ARG A 117 7.23 20.07 -29.11
N ALA A 118 6.09 19.38 -29.24
CA ALA A 118 5.51 19.08 -30.54
C ALA A 118 4.99 20.33 -31.27
N GLU A 119 4.48 21.33 -30.54
CA GLU A 119 4.09 22.63 -31.09
C GLU A 119 5.32 23.43 -31.55
N ASP A 120 6.39 23.44 -30.76
CA ASP A 120 7.67 24.10 -31.07
C ASP A 120 8.32 23.46 -32.31
N GLU A 121 8.42 22.13 -32.37
CA GLU A 121 8.97 21.41 -33.54
C GLU A 121 8.20 21.72 -34.84
N LYS A 122 6.86 21.83 -34.75
CA LYS A 122 6.04 22.23 -35.89
C LYS A 122 6.31 23.67 -36.30
N ALA A 123 6.45 24.58 -35.34
CA ALA A 123 6.76 25.98 -35.59
C ALA A 123 8.15 26.16 -36.23
N GLU A 124 9.17 25.45 -35.72
CA GLU A 124 10.52 25.45 -36.29
C GLU A 124 10.54 24.90 -37.71
N ARG A 125 9.88 23.78 -37.98
CA ARG A 125 9.77 23.24 -39.35
C ARG A 125 9.07 24.22 -40.29
N ALA A 126 8.03 24.90 -39.83
CA ALA A 126 7.34 25.92 -40.64
C ALA A 126 8.26 27.11 -40.96
N ARG A 127 9.09 27.54 -40.00
CA ARG A 127 10.10 28.60 -40.21
C ARG A 127 11.17 28.15 -41.21
N GLU A 128 11.66 26.92 -41.09
CA GLU A 128 12.64 26.35 -42.01
C GLU A 128 12.10 26.30 -43.45
N ILE A 129 10.88 25.78 -43.65
CA ILE A 129 10.22 25.75 -44.97
C ILE A 129 10.09 27.16 -45.55
N LEU A 130 9.71 28.14 -44.72
CA LEU A 130 9.59 29.53 -45.16
C LEU A 130 10.95 30.10 -45.58
N MET A 131 11.99 29.88 -44.77
CA MET A 131 13.35 30.34 -45.06
C MET A 131 13.87 29.72 -46.37
N VAL A 132 13.80 28.39 -46.52
CA VAL A 132 14.21 27.70 -47.75
C VAL A 132 13.38 28.18 -48.95
N GLY A 133 12.07 28.35 -48.77
CA GLY A 133 11.18 28.88 -49.80
C GLY A 133 11.56 30.30 -50.25
N SER A 134 11.93 31.18 -49.31
CA SER A 134 12.42 32.52 -49.64
C SER A 134 13.79 32.50 -50.34
N GLY A 135 14.71 31.64 -49.90
CA GLY A 135 16.02 31.44 -50.53
C GLY A 135 15.88 30.95 -51.97
N ASN A 136 15.03 29.95 -52.21
CA ASN A 136 14.75 29.44 -53.55
C ASN A 136 14.17 30.52 -54.47
N LYS A 137 13.24 31.36 -53.96
CA LYS A 137 12.69 32.49 -54.74
C LYS A 137 13.77 33.50 -55.13
N LEU A 138 14.68 33.83 -54.20
CA LEU A 138 15.79 34.74 -54.47
C LEU A 138 16.74 34.13 -55.51
N ALA A 139 17.12 32.87 -55.35
CA ALA A 139 18.00 32.17 -56.27
C ALA A 139 17.40 32.09 -57.69
N MET A 140 16.09 31.86 -57.83
CA MET A 140 15.41 31.93 -59.12
C MET A 140 15.44 33.34 -59.76
N GLN A 141 15.37 34.40 -58.96
CA GLN A 141 15.49 35.77 -59.47
C GLN A 141 16.92 36.07 -59.92
N GLU A 142 17.91 35.65 -59.15
CA GLU A 142 19.33 35.81 -59.50
C GLU A 142 19.67 35.05 -60.78
N GLU A 143 19.23 33.80 -60.91
CA GLU A 143 19.41 33.00 -62.12
C GLU A 143 18.76 33.67 -63.33
N ARG A 144 17.54 34.21 -63.17
CA ARG A 144 16.89 34.96 -64.25
C ARG A 144 17.72 36.16 -64.70
N ILE A 145 18.24 36.95 -63.75
CA ILE A 145 19.07 38.12 -64.06
C ILE A 145 20.38 37.68 -64.74
N PHE A 146 21.00 36.61 -64.25
CA PHE A 146 22.21 36.04 -64.83
C PHE A 146 21.98 35.60 -66.27
N GLN A 147 20.90 34.84 -66.52
CA GLN A 147 20.53 34.36 -67.85
C GLN A 147 20.22 35.52 -68.82
N ASP A 148 19.55 36.57 -68.37
CA ASP A 148 19.30 37.75 -69.19
C ASP A 148 20.61 38.50 -69.53
N TYR A 149 21.56 38.55 -68.61
CA TYR A 149 22.88 39.14 -68.85
C TYR A 149 23.74 38.29 -69.79
N THR A 150 23.83 36.97 -69.57
CA THR A 150 24.63 36.07 -70.40
C THR A 150 24.16 36.08 -71.85
N ARG A 151 22.83 36.11 -72.09
CA ARG A 151 22.26 36.28 -73.44
C ARG A 151 22.77 37.54 -74.12
N ARG A 152 22.71 38.69 -73.45
CA ARG A 152 23.22 39.96 -74.02
C ARG A 152 24.70 39.89 -74.38
N VAL A 153 25.52 39.26 -73.54
CA VAL A 153 26.96 39.09 -73.79
C VAL A 153 27.21 38.15 -74.97
N ILE A 154 26.49 37.02 -75.02
CA ILE A 154 26.53 36.04 -76.12
C ILE A 154 26.15 36.71 -77.44
N ASP A 155 25.04 37.44 -77.47
CA ASP A 155 24.55 38.15 -78.65
C ASP A 155 25.54 39.22 -79.12
N HIS A 156 26.13 39.98 -78.18
CA HIS A 156 27.16 40.96 -78.49
C HIS A 156 28.44 40.31 -79.07
N CYS A 157 28.89 39.18 -78.51
CA CYS A 157 30.03 38.43 -79.03
C CYS A 157 29.76 37.83 -80.41
N LYS A 158 28.53 37.35 -80.63
CA LYS A 158 28.06 36.80 -81.90
C LYS A 158 28.02 37.87 -82.99
N ALA A 159 27.49 39.05 -82.67
CA ALA A 159 27.47 40.21 -83.57
C ALA A 159 28.88 40.66 -83.99
N ASN A 160 29.86 40.49 -83.10
CA ASN A 160 31.27 40.82 -83.35
C ASN A 160 32.08 39.66 -83.98
N GLY A 161 31.44 38.57 -84.40
CA GLY A 161 32.09 37.46 -85.10
C GLY A 161 33.02 36.58 -84.25
N ARG A 162 32.90 36.61 -82.92
CA ARG A 162 33.69 35.75 -82.01
C ARG A 162 33.06 34.35 -81.88
N ASN A 163 33.86 33.34 -81.53
CA ASN A 163 33.34 32.01 -81.21
C ASN A 163 32.57 32.05 -79.87
N VAL A 164 31.26 31.81 -79.92
CA VAL A 164 30.36 31.91 -78.76
C VAL A 164 30.03 30.55 -78.14
N TYR A 165 30.44 29.45 -78.78
CA TYR A 165 30.11 28.10 -78.36
C TYR A 165 30.47 27.79 -76.89
N PRO A 166 31.66 28.18 -76.37
CA PRO A 166 31.97 27.96 -74.95
C PRO A 166 31.04 28.73 -73.99
N LEU A 167 30.59 29.92 -74.39
CA LEU A 167 29.68 30.75 -73.58
C LEU A 167 28.27 30.18 -73.59
N GLU A 168 27.80 29.68 -74.73
CA GLU A 168 26.49 29.01 -74.84
C GLU A 168 26.44 27.72 -74.02
N VAL A 169 27.54 26.98 -73.95
CA VAL A 169 27.65 25.80 -73.08
C VAL A 169 27.60 26.22 -71.61
N ALA A 170 28.42 27.21 -71.21
CA ALA A 170 28.48 27.66 -69.82
C ALA A 170 27.19 28.33 -69.30
N ALA A 171 26.41 28.97 -70.18
CA ALA A 171 25.16 29.65 -69.82
C ALA A 171 23.96 28.70 -69.70
N ARG A 172 24.11 27.40 -69.92
CA ARG A 172 22.99 26.45 -69.81
C ARG A 172 22.44 26.43 -68.38
N PRO A 173 21.12 26.59 -68.19
CA PRO A 173 20.52 26.48 -66.87
C PRO A 173 20.70 25.04 -66.37
N THR A 174 21.43 24.86 -65.28
CA THR A 174 21.57 23.58 -64.58
C THR A 174 20.78 23.62 -63.28
N ALA A 175 20.41 22.43 -62.78
CA ALA A 175 19.73 22.28 -61.49
C ALA A 175 20.57 22.81 -60.29
N LEU A 176 21.87 23.02 -60.50
CA LEU A 176 22.79 23.59 -59.53
C LEU A 176 22.98 25.08 -59.84
N LEU A 177 22.13 25.91 -59.25
CA LEU A 177 22.23 27.37 -59.21
C LEU A 177 23.69 27.81 -58.97
N GLY A 178 24.34 28.35 -60.01
CA GLY A 178 25.64 29.03 -59.90
C GLY A 178 26.92 28.19 -60.10
N LEU A 179 26.87 26.91 -60.49
CA LEU A 179 28.08 26.07 -60.63
C LEU A 179 28.46 25.67 -62.07
N GLY A 180 27.78 26.22 -63.08
CA GLY A 180 28.11 25.95 -64.48
C GLY A 180 27.56 24.61 -65.00
N ALA A 181 27.77 24.39 -66.30
CA ALA A 181 27.06 23.39 -67.09
C ALA A 181 27.41 21.93 -66.74
N SER A 182 26.38 21.09 -66.61
CA SER A 182 26.51 19.64 -66.67
C SER A 182 26.73 19.21 -68.13
N LEU A 183 27.52 18.17 -68.32
CA LEU A 183 27.85 17.64 -69.65
C LEU A 183 26.61 17.06 -70.34
N PRO A 184 26.58 16.98 -71.69
CA PRO A 184 25.47 16.37 -72.41
C PRO A 184 25.35 14.89 -72.00
N GLY A 185 24.24 14.53 -71.35
CA GLY A 185 23.97 13.16 -70.90
C GLY A 185 23.68 13.02 -69.39
N GLU A 186 23.91 14.06 -68.59
CA GLU A 186 23.56 14.03 -67.16
C GLU A 186 22.12 14.49 -66.94
N THR A 187 21.30 13.56 -66.43
CA THR A 187 19.91 13.86 -66.03
C THR A 187 19.89 14.77 -64.81
N SER A 188 19.21 15.90 -64.98
CA SER A 188 18.77 16.81 -63.93
C SER A 188 18.18 16.05 -62.72
N VAL A 189 18.88 16.04 -61.59
CA VAL A 189 18.33 15.53 -60.30
C VAL A 189 17.43 16.60 -59.67
N LEU A 190 16.42 17.01 -60.43
CA LEU A 190 15.21 17.65 -59.94
C LEU A 190 14.03 16.94 -60.61
N GLU A 191 14.01 15.61 -60.52
CA GLU A 191 12.74 14.92 -60.48
C GLU A 191 12.15 15.25 -59.10
N VAL A 192 11.40 16.36 -59.05
CA VAL A 192 10.40 16.59 -58.01
C VAL A 192 9.32 15.53 -58.23
N GLY A 193 9.66 14.30 -57.84
CA GLY A 193 8.77 13.17 -57.85
C GLY A 193 7.77 13.33 -56.72
N ASN A 194 6.63 13.95 -57.02
CA ASN A 194 5.34 13.48 -56.51
C ASN A 194 5.16 12.01 -56.97
N SER A 195 5.91 11.11 -56.34
CA SER A 195 5.74 9.67 -56.51
C SER A 195 5.42 9.08 -55.15
N GLU A 196 4.20 8.55 -55.03
CA GLU A 196 3.72 7.76 -53.90
C GLU A 196 4.43 6.38 -53.82
N ALA A 197 5.74 6.34 -54.00
CA ALA A 197 6.51 5.11 -54.15
C ALA A 197 7.79 5.12 -53.30
N SER A 198 7.66 5.39 -52.00
CA SER A 198 8.70 5.07 -51.02
C SER A 198 8.12 4.76 -49.64
N LYS A 199 7.04 3.96 -49.61
CA LYS A 199 6.73 3.11 -48.46
C LYS A 199 7.58 1.83 -48.54
N GLN A 200 8.89 1.91 -48.34
CA GLN A 200 9.72 0.75 -47.96
C GLN A 200 11.18 1.15 -47.69
N GLN A 201 11.41 2.03 -46.72
CA GLN A 201 12.61 1.90 -45.90
C GLN A 201 12.17 1.89 -44.45
N ARG A 202 12.07 0.66 -43.95
CA ARG A 202 11.75 0.35 -42.56
C ARG A 202 12.81 0.99 -41.67
N ASN A 203 12.32 1.82 -40.76
CA ASN A 203 12.87 2.01 -39.44
C ASN A 203 13.36 0.67 -38.88
N ASN A 204 14.65 0.59 -38.61
CA ASN A 204 15.19 -0.18 -37.52
C ASN A 204 16.45 0.56 -37.12
N HIS A 205 16.46 1.12 -35.91
CA HIS A 205 17.59 1.27 -34.98
C HIS A 205 17.09 2.18 -33.85
N ASN A 206 16.28 1.59 -32.97
CA ASN A 206 16.09 2.05 -31.60
C ASN A 206 15.75 0.82 -30.76
N SER A 207 16.72 0.31 -30.00
CA SER A 207 16.52 -0.31 -28.66
C SER A 207 17.78 -1.09 -28.23
N SER A 208 18.73 -0.42 -27.59
CA SER A 208 19.56 -1.06 -26.56
C SER A 208 18.87 -0.86 -25.21
N GLY A 209 17.74 -1.56 -25.07
CA GLY A 209 17.01 -1.74 -23.82
C GLY A 209 17.12 -3.20 -23.40
N LEU A 210 17.54 -3.40 -22.16
CA LEU A 210 17.65 -4.67 -21.44
C LEU A 210 16.53 -5.66 -21.77
N GLY A 211 16.87 -6.80 -22.37
CA GLY A 211 16.01 -7.97 -22.47
C GLY A 211 16.16 -8.84 -21.23
N ILE A 212 15.23 -8.71 -20.29
CA ILE A 212 15.01 -9.71 -19.24
C ILE A 212 14.13 -10.80 -19.87
N GLU A 213 14.70 -11.98 -20.10
CA GLU A 213 13.95 -13.17 -20.52
C GLU A 213 12.93 -13.55 -19.44
N SER A 214 11.65 -13.44 -19.76
CA SER A 214 10.57 -14.08 -19.01
C SER A 214 10.35 -15.49 -19.57
N THR A 215 10.99 -16.49 -18.98
CA THR A 215 10.58 -17.88 -19.17
C THR A 215 9.42 -18.17 -18.20
N THR A 216 8.22 -18.26 -18.75
CA THR A 216 7.10 -18.94 -18.09
C THR A 216 7.06 -20.35 -18.66
N SER A 217 7.44 -21.33 -17.84
CA SER A 217 6.95 -22.69 -17.97
C SER A 217 6.88 -23.29 -16.59
N GLU A 218 5.69 -23.78 -16.29
CA GLU A 218 5.32 -24.57 -15.13
C GLU A 218 6.29 -25.74 -14.95
N GLU A 219 6.76 -25.99 -13.72
CA GLU A 219 6.83 -27.32 -13.13
C GLU A 219 7.17 -27.25 -11.63
N ASN A 220 6.33 -27.93 -10.86
CA ASN A 220 6.44 -28.13 -9.41
C ASN A 220 7.73 -28.87 -9.04
N HIS A 221 8.40 -28.47 -7.94
CA HIS A 221 8.90 -29.40 -6.91
C HIS A 221 9.37 -28.64 -5.65
N GLU A 222 8.59 -28.82 -4.58
CA GLU A 222 9.00 -29.11 -3.20
C GLU A 222 10.16 -28.33 -2.52
N THR A 223 9.75 -27.53 -1.53
CA THR A 223 10.32 -27.39 -0.17
C THR A 223 11.85 -27.42 0.03
N LYS A 224 12.38 -26.34 0.62
CA LYS A 224 13.07 -26.38 1.93
C LYS A 224 13.29 -24.99 2.50
N GLN A 225 12.92 -24.88 3.77
CA GLN A 225 13.12 -23.75 4.67
C GLN A 225 14.58 -23.25 4.68
N ARG A 226 14.79 -21.94 4.89
CA ARG A 226 15.43 -21.42 6.11
C ARG A 226 15.47 -19.89 6.19
N LEU A 227 15.18 -19.44 7.41
CA LEU A 227 15.26 -18.09 7.97
C LEU A 227 16.64 -17.42 7.82
N GLY A 228 16.63 -16.09 7.78
CA GLY A 228 17.79 -15.28 8.17
C GLY A 228 17.69 -13.81 7.77
N PHE A 229 17.13 -12.97 8.65
CA PHE A 229 17.40 -11.52 8.64
C PHE A 229 18.85 -11.29 9.09
N VAL A 230 19.55 -10.35 8.43
CA VAL A 230 20.84 -9.81 8.86
C VAL A 230 20.66 -8.31 9.09
N TRP A 231 21.26 -7.86 10.20
CA TRP A 231 21.19 -6.54 10.84
C TRP A 231 21.42 -5.35 9.92
#